data_AF-H6UKR2-F1
#
_entry.id   AF-H6UKR2-F1
#
_cell.length_a   1.000
_cell.length_b   1.000
_cell.length_c   1.000
_cell.angle_alpha   90.00
_cell.angle_beta   90.00
_cell.angle_gamma   90.00
#
_symmetry.space_group_name_H-M   'P 1'
#
loop_
_entity.id
_entity.type
_entity.pdbx_description
1 polymer ?
#
loop_
_entity_poly.entity_id
_entity_poly.type
_entity_poly.pdbx_seq_one_letter_code
_entity_poly.pdbx_strand_id
1 'polypeptide(L)'
;HWHGFFQKGTNWADGPAFINQCPIASGHSFLYDFQVPDQAGTYWYHSHLSTQYCDGLRGPFVVYDPKDPLKRLYDVDDDSTVITLADWYHVAAKLGPRFPLGSDSTLINGLGRSTTNVTADLAVINVTRGKRYRFRLVSLSCDPNYTFS
;
A
#
# COMPACT_ATOMS: atom_id res chain seq x y z
N HIS A 1 -8.01 3.81 6.56
CA HIS A 1 -8.04 2.47 7.17
C HIS A 1 -6.63 1.94 7.24
N TRP A 2 -6.31 1.24 8.31
CA TRP A 2 -5.01 0.66 8.58
C TRP A 2 -5.12 -0.86 8.41
N HIS A 3 -4.88 -1.33 7.20
CA HIS A 3 -5.31 -2.66 6.76
C HIS A 3 -4.51 -3.76 7.45
N GLY A 4 -5.23 -4.63 8.16
CA GLY A 4 -4.70 -5.81 8.84
C GLY A 4 -4.39 -5.63 10.32
N PHE A 5 -4.55 -4.42 10.88
CA PHE A 5 -4.47 -4.24 12.34
C PHE A 5 -5.79 -4.63 13.02
N PHE A 6 -5.69 -5.29 14.18
CA PHE A 6 -6.86 -5.82 14.89
C PHE A 6 -7.75 -4.75 15.51
N GLN A 7 -7.20 -3.58 15.83
CA GLN A 7 -7.95 -2.45 16.41
C GLN A 7 -8.77 -2.82 17.67
N LYS A 8 -8.26 -3.73 18.49
CA LYS A 8 -8.94 -4.19 19.71
C LYS A 8 -9.02 -3.03 20.73
N GLY A 9 -10.24 -2.62 21.06
CA GLY A 9 -10.48 -1.47 21.95
C GLY A 9 -10.40 -0.11 21.25
N THR A 10 -9.98 -0.08 19.98
CA THR A 10 -9.81 1.12 19.15
C THR A 10 -10.58 1.02 17.83
N ASN A 11 -11.75 0.35 17.84
CA ASN A 11 -12.57 0.16 16.65
C ASN A 11 -12.92 1.48 15.93
N TRP A 12 -12.99 2.60 16.67
CA TRP A 12 -13.20 3.94 16.13
C TRP A 12 -12.06 4.41 15.20
N ALA A 13 -10.85 3.88 15.35
CA ALA A 13 -9.67 4.22 14.57
C ALA A 13 -9.50 3.33 13.32
N ASP A 14 -10.41 2.38 13.09
CA ASP A 14 -10.27 1.41 12.03
C ASP A 14 -10.38 2.04 10.64
N GLY A 15 -11.26 3.03 10.46
CA GLY A 15 -11.29 3.90 9.28
C GLY A 15 -12.41 3.71 8.24
N PRO A 16 -13.08 2.55 8.07
CA PRO A 16 -14.18 2.44 7.12
C PRO A 16 -15.30 3.46 7.36
N ALA A 17 -15.56 4.28 6.33
CA ALA A 17 -16.54 5.35 6.41
C ALA A 17 -17.96 4.78 6.61
N PHE A 18 -18.71 5.41 7.51
CA PHE A 18 -20.09 5.07 7.89
C PHE A 18 -20.26 3.70 8.58
N ILE A 19 -19.17 2.99 8.84
CA ILE A 19 -19.14 1.80 9.70
C ILE A 19 -18.48 2.15 11.03
N ASN A 20 -17.23 2.61 10.97
CA ASN A 20 -16.43 2.90 12.16
C ASN A 20 -16.40 4.39 12.50
N GLN A 21 -16.58 5.25 11.50
CA GLN A 21 -16.56 6.71 11.66
C GLN A 21 -17.27 7.46 10.52
N CYS A 22 -17.65 8.71 10.75
CA CYS A 22 -17.89 9.65 9.65
C CYS A 22 -16.57 10.06 8.98
N PRO A 23 -16.58 10.42 7.68
CA PRO A 23 -15.40 10.94 7.00
C PRO A 23 -14.86 12.23 7.62
N ILE A 24 -13.54 12.40 7.57
CA ILE A 24 -12.88 13.64 7.97
C ILE A 24 -13.19 14.72 6.92
N ALA A 25 -13.69 15.88 7.36
CA ALA A 25 -14.00 16.99 6.48
C ALA A 25 -12.74 17.75 6.03
N SER A 26 -12.78 18.34 4.84
CA SER A 26 -11.71 19.22 4.36
C SER A 26 -11.49 20.39 5.33
N GLY A 27 -10.23 20.73 5.60
CA GLY A 27 -9.86 21.77 6.57
C GLY A 27 -9.85 21.32 8.03
N HIS A 28 -10.15 20.05 8.30
CA HIS A 28 -10.11 19.46 9.63
C HIS A 28 -9.02 18.38 9.75
N SER A 29 -8.72 18.00 10.98
CA SER A 29 -7.77 16.93 11.31
C SER A 29 -8.43 15.93 12.24
N PHE A 30 -7.95 14.69 12.19
CA PHE A 30 -8.36 13.62 13.08
C PHE A 30 -7.15 12.77 13.42
N LEU A 31 -6.95 12.50 14.70
CA LEU A 31 -5.86 11.66 15.17
C LEU A 31 -6.34 10.21 15.25
N TYR A 32 -5.71 9.35 14.48
CA TYR A 32 -5.81 7.90 14.66
C TYR A 32 -4.78 7.48 15.70
N ASP A 33 -5.24 7.13 16.91
CA ASP A 33 -4.38 6.72 18.02
C ASP A 33 -4.75 5.30 18.45
N PHE A 34 -3.87 4.36 18.18
CA PHE A 34 -4.04 2.95 18.52
C PHE A 34 -2.70 2.27 18.72
N GLN A 35 -2.73 1.09 19.35
CA GLN A 35 -1.56 0.27 19.60
C GLN A 35 -1.57 -0.99 18.74
N VAL A 36 -0.39 -1.55 18.52
CA VAL A 36 -0.18 -2.83 17.82
C VAL A 36 0.61 -3.76 18.74
N PRO A 37 0.01 -4.25 19.84
CA PRO A 37 0.75 -4.93 20.91
C PRO A 37 1.19 -6.35 20.56
N ASP A 38 0.47 -7.01 19.65
CA ASP A 38 0.56 -8.45 19.37
C ASP A 38 0.65 -8.78 17.88
N GLN A 39 1.02 -7.80 17.05
CA GLN A 39 1.21 -7.97 15.61
C GLN A 39 2.54 -7.37 15.13
N ALA A 40 3.19 -8.05 14.20
CA ALA A 40 4.33 -7.54 13.44
C ALA A 40 4.28 -8.15 12.03
N GLY A 41 4.75 -7.40 11.03
CA GLY A 41 4.67 -7.81 9.64
C GLY A 41 4.58 -6.67 8.64
N THR A 42 4.14 -7.01 7.45
CA THR A 42 3.91 -6.07 6.35
C THR A 42 2.40 -5.87 6.18
N TYR A 43 2.00 -4.61 6.24
CA TYR A 43 0.63 -4.11 6.15
C TYR A 43 0.60 -2.98 5.11
N TRP A 44 -0.53 -2.29 5.03
CA TRP A 44 -0.70 -1.11 4.21
C TRP A 44 -1.82 -0.23 4.77
N TYR A 45 -1.90 1.01 4.32
CA TYR A 45 -2.99 1.91 4.62
C TYR A 45 -3.62 2.40 3.31
N HIS A 46 -4.90 2.72 3.37
CA HIS A 46 -5.62 3.30 2.24
C HIS A 46 -6.82 4.11 2.70
N SER A 47 -7.27 5.02 1.82
CA SER A 47 -8.57 5.67 2.01
C SER A 47 -9.66 4.60 2.01
N HIS A 48 -10.58 4.72 2.96
CA HIS A 48 -11.72 3.82 3.07
C HIS A 48 -13.05 4.58 2.91
N LEU A 49 -12.99 5.64 2.10
CA LEU A 49 -14.13 6.40 1.63
C LEU A 49 -14.31 6.17 0.13
N SER A 50 -15.36 5.43 -0.23
CA SER A 50 -15.67 5.13 -1.63
C SER A 50 -14.47 4.54 -2.39
N THR A 51 -14.26 4.93 -3.65
CA THR A 51 -13.14 4.47 -4.50
C THR A 51 -11.91 5.38 -4.41
N GLN A 52 -11.81 6.23 -3.39
CA GLN A 52 -10.79 7.29 -3.32
C GLN A 52 -9.35 6.77 -3.24
N TYR A 53 -9.12 5.55 -2.72
CA TYR A 53 -7.76 5.02 -2.67
C TYR A 53 -7.19 4.70 -4.06
N CYS A 54 -8.05 4.47 -5.06
CA CYS A 54 -7.64 4.31 -6.46
C CYS A 54 -7.07 5.58 -7.07
N ASP A 55 -7.56 6.73 -6.60
CA ASP A 55 -7.05 8.05 -7.00
C ASP A 55 -5.74 8.41 -6.28
N GLY A 56 -5.20 7.52 -5.43
CA GLY A 56 -3.82 7.59 -4.95
C GLY A 56 -3.60 7.57 -3.44
N LEU A 57 -4.64 7.66 -2.61
CA LEU A 57 -4.49 7.61 -1.14
C LEU A 57 -4.31 6.17 -0.65
N ARG A 58 -3.12 5.62 -0.86
CA ARG A 58 -2.69 4.25 -0.50
C ARG A 58 -1.18 4.20 -0.30
N GLY A 59 -0.70 3.38 0.62
CA GLY A 59 0.74 3.23 0.87
C GLY A 59 1.08 2.04 1.77
N PRO A 60 2.34 1.57 1.74
CA PRO A 60 2.77 0.45 2.57
C PRO A 60 2.87 0.87 4.05
N PHE A 61 2.75 -0.10 4.96
CA PHE A 61 2.91 0.10 6.40
C PHE A 61 3.65 -1.11 6.98
N VAL A 62 4.81 -0.92 7.60
CA VAL A 62 5.59 -2.03 8.17
C VAL A 62 5.67 -1.90 9.68
N VAL A 63 5.36 -2.98 10.40
CA VAL A 63 5.63 -3.11 11.84
C VAL A 63 6.74 -4.12 12.01
N TYR A 64 7.94 -3.63 12.34
CA TYR A 64 9.11 -4.48 12.53
C TYR A 64 9.06 -5.23 13.87
N ASP A 65 9.52 -6.47 13.88
CA ASP A 65 9.78 -7.24 15.11
C ASP A 65 11.28 -7.22 15.43
N PRO A 66 11.71 -6.61 16.55
CA PRO A 66 13.11 -6.65 16.98
C PRO A 66 13.67 -8.07 17.14
N LYS A 67 12.80 -9.05 17.42
CA LYS A 67 13.08 -10.47 17.63
C LYS A 67 12.53 -11.36 16.51
N ASP A 68 12.40 -10.83 15.29
CA ASP A 68 11.88 -11.57 14.14
C ASP A 68 12.56 -12.96 13.99
N PRO A 69 11.80 -14.07 14.01
CA PRO A 69 12.37 -15.41 13.95
C PRO A 69 13.09 -15.71 12.62
N LEU A 70 12.79 -14.94 11.58
CA LEU A 70 13.40 -15.02 10.25
C LEU A 70 14.60 -14.08 10.09
N LYS A 71 14.96 -13.28 11.09
CA LYS A 71 16.04 -12.27 11.01
C LYS A 71 17.38 -12.82 10.51
N ARG A 72 17.67 -14.10 10.75
CA ARG A 72 18.90 -14.77 10.28
C ARG A 72 18.93 -15.05 8.76
N LEU A 73 17.78 -14.97 8.09
CA LEU A 73 17.62 -15.36 6.67
C LEU A 73 17.98 -14.24 5.68
N TYR A 74 18.15 -13.01 6.16
CA TYR A 74 18.44 -11.84 5.33
C TYR A 74 19.48 -10.94 6.01
N ASP A 75 20.05 -10.03 5.24
CA ASP A 75 21.05 -9.05 5.69
C ASP A 75 20.50 -7.61 5.68
N VAL A 76 19.48 -7.34 4.85
CA VAL A 76 18.85 -6.03 4.67
C VAL A 76 17.32 -6.16 4.71
N ASP A 77 16.68 -5.34 5.54
CA ASP A 77 15.24 -5.21 5.72
C ASP A 77 14.96 -3.77 6.19
N ASP A 78 14.73 -2.88 5.23
CA ASP A 78 14.54 -1.44 5.43
C ASP A 78 13.61 -0.87 4.35
N ASP A 79 13.45 0.46 4.30
CA ASP A 79 12.57 1.14 3.34
C ASP A 79 12.89 0.79 1.89
N SER A 80 14.15 0.48 1.56
CA SER A 80 14.57 0.12 0.19
C SER A 80 14.13 -1.27 -0.25
N THR A 81 13.70 -2.12 0.69
CA THR A 81 13.24 -3.48 0.40
C THR A 81 11.71 -3.61 0.37
N VAL A 82 10.98 -2.50 0.53
CA VAL A 82 9.53 -2.50 0.28
C VAL A 82 9.27 -2.41 -1.23
N ILE A 83 8.43 -3.32 -1.73
CA ILE A 83 8.00 -3.36 -3.14
C ILE A 83 6.49 -3.20 -3.18
N THR A 84 6.00 -2.10 -3.73
CA THR A 84 4.56 -1.87 -3.94
C THR A 84 4.15 -2.15 -5.37
N LEU A 85 3.00 -2.78 -5.56
CA LEU A 85 2.34 -2.97 -6.86
C LEU A 85 1.04 -2.18 -6.86
N ALA A 86 0.84 -1.30 -7.83
CA ALA A 86 -0.37 -0.49 -7.93
C ALA A 86 -0.87 -0.40 -9.37
N ASP A 87 -2.17 -0.59 -9.56
CA ASP A 87 -2.88 -0.32 -10.80
C ASP A 87 -3.12 1.19 -10.93
N TRP A 88 -2.77 1.78 -12.06
CA TRP A 88 -2.87 3.22 -12.25
C TRP A 88 -3.72 3.59 -13.46
N TYR A 89 -4.65 4.52 -13.23
CA TYR A 89 -5.66 4.94 -14.19
C TYR A 89 -5.40 6.39 -14.60
N HIS A 90 -5.46 6.68 -15.89
CA HIS A 90 -5.44 8.05 -16.40
C HIS A 90 -6.76 8.78 -16.14
N VAL A 91 -7.86 8.03 -16.02
CA VAL A 91 -9.19 8.57 -15.71
C VAL A 91 -9.52 8.31 -14.24
N ALA A 92 -9.87 9.36 -13.50
CA ALA A 92 -10.18 9.28 -12.07
C ALA A 92 -11.37 8.34 -11.80
N ALA A 93 -11.39 7.74 -10.60
CA ALA A 93 -12.31 6.66 -10.24
C ALA A 93 -13.80 7.02 -10.32
N LYS A 94 -14.14 8.31 -10.27
CA LYS A 94 -15.52 8.82 -10.40
C LYS A 94 -15.88 9.36 -11.78
N LEU A 95 -14.89 9.48 -12.68
CA LEU A 95 -15.06 10.00 -14.03
C LEU A 95 -15.01 8.88 -15.09
N GLY A 96 -14.40 7.75 -14.73
CA GLY A 96 -14.30 6.57 -15.58
C GLY A 96 -15.53 5.67 -15.53
N PRO A 97 -15.47 4.50 -16.19
CA PRO A 97 -16.50 3.48 -16.09
C PRO A 97 -16.65 2.99 -14.65
N ARG A 98 -17.87 2.56 -14.28
CA ARG A 98 -18.16 1.98 -12.96
C ARG A 98 -17.29 0.74 -12.66
N PHE A 99 -16.98 -0.03 -13.70
CA PHE A 99 -16.12 -1.21 -13.65
C PHE A 99 -15.08 -1.08 -14.77
N PRO A 100 -13.86 -0.57 -14.47
CA PRO A 100 -12.78 -0.51 -15.45
C PRO A 100 -12.40 -1.90 -15.97
N LEU A 101 -11.98 -1.97 -17.23
CA LEU A 101 -11.44 -3.20 -17.84
C LEU A 101 -9.91 -3.20 -17.74
N GLY A 102 -9.41 -3.18 -16.51
CA GLY A 102 -7.99 -3.03 -16.21
C GLY A 102 -7.53 -1.57 -16.14
N SER A 103 -6.26 -1.40 -15.81
CA SER A 103 -5.59 -0.11 -15.63
C SER A 103 -4.74 0.27 -16.83
N ASP A 104 -4.40 1.56 -16.95
CA ASP A 104 -3.53 2.06 -18.02
C ASP A 104 -2.07 1.67 -17.83
N SER A 105 -1.65 1.46 -16.58
CA SER A 105 -0.30 1.03 -16.24
C SER A 105 -0.26 0.30 -14.90
N THR A 106 0.77 -0.52 -14.73
CA THR A 106 1.19 -1.03 -13.42
C THR A 106 2.35 -0.19 -12.93
N LEU A 107 2.25 0.31 -11.70
CA LEU A 107 3.33 0.98 -11.01
C LEU A 107 3.99 0.02 -10.02
N ILE A 108 5.31 -0.11 -10.13
CA ILE A 108 6.17 -0.74 -9.15
C ILE A 108 6.90 0.38 -8.41
N ASN A 109 6.79 0.47 -7.08
CA ASN A 109 7.37 1.56 -6.29
C ASN A 109 7.03 2.96 -6.84
N GLY A 110 5.78 3.12 -7.31
CA GLY A 110 5.25 4.40 -7.81
C GLY A 110 5.64 4.76 -9.25
N LEU A 111 6.44 3.94 -9.94
CA LEU A 111 6.86 4.18 -11.32
C LEU A 111 6.45 3.04 -12.23
N GLY A 112 6.13 3.37 -13.47
CA GLY A 112 5.68 2.41 -14.47
C GLY A 112 5.45 3.09 -15.80
N ARG A 113 5.24 2.26 -16.83
CA ARG A 113 4.97 2.72 -18.20
C ARG A 113 3.56 2.36 -18.59
N SER A 114 2.96 3.21 -19.41
CA SER A 114 1.72 2.93 -20.11
C SER A 114 2.00 2.73 -21.60
N THR A 115 0.98 2.32 -22.36
CA THR A 115 1.06 2.25 -23.83
C THR A 115 1.24 3.62 -24.49
N THR A 116 0.89 4.71 -23.79
CA THR A 116 1.00 6.09 -24.29
C THR A 116 2.32 6.78 -23.91
N ASN A 117 3.03 6.29 -22.89
CA ASN A 117 4.35 6.80 -22.49
C ASN A 117 5.32 5.65 -22.18
N VAL A 118 5.92 5.11 -23.24
CA VAL A 118 6.84 3.96 -23.17
C VAL A 118 8.27 4.33 -22.76
N THR A 119 8.58 5.63 -22.61
CA THR A 119 9.90 6.13 -22.22
C THR A 119 9.96 6.65 -20.80
N ALA A 120 8.84 6.61 -20.05
CA ALA A 120 8.81 7.00 -18.64
C ALA A 120 9.86 6.23 -17.81
N ASP A 121 10.29 6.84 -16.72
CA ASP A 121 11.23 6.24 -15.79
C ASP A 121 10.65 4.96 -15.17
N LEU A 122 11.54 4.03 -14.86
CA LEU A 122 11.21 2.77 -14.18
C LEU A 122 11.77 2.80 -12.77
N ALA A 123 11.07 2.14 -11.85
CA ALA A 123 11.60 1.92 -10.52
C ALA A 123 12.86 1.05 -10.59
N VAL A 124 13.86 1.43 -9.80
CA VAL A 124 15.11 0.70 -9.66
C VAL A 124 15.21 0.24 -8.21
N ILE A 125 15.40 -1.06 -8.02
CA ILE A 125 15.66 -1.67 -6.72
C ILE A 125 17.11 -2.12 -6.74
N ASN A 126 17.95 -1.41 -5.98
CA ASN A 126 19.38 -1.68 -5.94
C ASN A 126 19.69 -2.81 -4.97
N VAL A 127 20.59 -3.71 -5.38
CA VAL A 127 21.11 -4.79 -4.54
C VAL A 127 22.63 -4.82 -4.60
N THR A 128 23.24 -5.18 -3.48
CA THR A 128 24.67 -5.39 -3.37
C THR A 128 24.97 -6.87 -3.52
N ARG A 129 25.86 -7.22 -4.44
CA ARG A 129 26.28 -8.61 -4.66
C ARG A 129 26.73 -9.26 -3.34
N GLY A 130 26.19 -10.44 -3.06
CA GLY A 130 26.51 -11.22 -1.86
C GLY A 130 25.63 -10.91 -0.63
N LYS A 131 24.71 -9.93 -0.73
CA LYS A 131 23.71 -9.66 0.31
C LYS A 131 22.38 -10.37 0.01
N ARG A 132 21.65 -10.74 1.06
CA ARG A 132 20.30 -11.30 1.04
C ARG A 132 19.30 -10.24 1.51
N TYR A 133 18.16 -10.13 0.83
CA TYR A 133 17.19 -9.06 1.05
C TYR A 133 15.84 -9.65 1.46
N ARG A 134 15.23 -9.07 2.50
CA ARG A 134 13.82 -9.32 2.80
C ARG A 134 12.96 -8.34 2.02
N PHE A 135 12.60 -8.71 0.80
CA PHE A 135 11.63 -7.92 0.05
C PHE A 135 10.23 -8.08 0.64
N ARG A 136 9.56 -6.95 0.87
CA ARG A 136 8.19 -6.86 1.38
C ARG A 136 7.27 -6.45 0.25
N LEU A 137 6.69 -7.46 -0.42
CA LEU A 137 5.78 -7.25 -1.53
C LEU A 137 4.39 -6.87 -1.03
N VAL A 138 3.86 -5.73 -1.49
CA VAL A 138 2.57 -5.18 -1.08
C VAL A 138 1.75 -4.85 -2.31
N SER A 139 0.60 -5.52 -2.46
CA SER A 139 -0.39 -5.12 -3.45
C SER A 139 -1.19 -3.94 -2.89
N LEU A 140 -1.08 -2.79 -3.54
CA LEU A 140 -1.92 -1.61 -3.32
C LEU A 140 -3.05 -1.54 -4.36
N SER A 141 -3.30 -2.65 -5.07
CA SER A 141 -4.23 -2.71 -6.19
C SER A 141 -5.67 -2.33 -5.79
N CYS A 142 -6.36 -1.59 -6.64
CA CYS A 142 -7.80 -1.41 -6.53
C CYS A 142 -8.62 -2.57 -7.06
N ASP A 143 -8.07 -3.31 -8.01
CA ASP A 143 -8.81 -4.37 -8.71
C ASP A 143 -7.91 -5.55 -9.12
N PRO A 144 -6.97 -5.41 -10.08
CA PRO A 144 -6.28 -6.57 -10.65
C PRO A 144 -5.36 -7.27 -9.63
N ASN A 145 -5.21 -8.58 -9.81
CA ASN A 145 -4.10 -9.34 -9.24
C ASN A 145 -2.87 -9.26 -10.15
N TYR A 146 -1.71 -9.67 -9.61
CA TYR A 146 -0.44 -9.66 -10.33
C TYR A 146 0.26 -11.01 -10.22
N THR A 147 0.89 -11.43 -11.31
CA THR A 147 1.95 -12.45 -11.26
C THR A 147 3.29 -11.71 -11.21
N PHE A 148 4.03 -11.88 -10.12
CA PHE A 148 5.33 -11.24 -9.88
C PHE A 148 6.45 -12.28 -9.99
N SER A 149 7.52 -11.95 -10.72
CA SER A 149 8.67 -12.84 -10.97
C SER A 149 9.98 -12.06 -11.04
#